data_AF-A0A511MH81-F1
#
_entry.id   AF-A0A511MH81-F1
#
_cell.length_a   1.000
_cell.length_b   1.000
_cell.length_c   1.000
_cell.angle_alpha   90.00
_cell.angle_beta   90.00
_cell.angle_gamma   90.00
#
_symmetry.space_group_name_H-M   'P 1'
#
loop_
_entity.id
_entity.type
_entity.pdbx_description
1 polymer ?
#
loop_
_entity_poly.entity_id
_entity_poly.type
_entity_poly.pdbx_seq_one_letter_code
_entity_poly.pdbx_strand_id
1 'polypeptide(L)'
;MTIDPRPDINPKPTKHLPSRVVHNTPSQSTHEDQPATTAERCPSPARLPRRRPATPNQDTAVPALAPKRQPELLGWVLAETLADNAEAVVVAEGEKLKSLGMLHRTRIAQSRRASTAMPPLVHQCLITKKRQYREIPGTHPLTVHVVPAVGPSGTVHAVQLWTGTPVQNPPLRAPVGTVEWDAATGVAELNTALERQLGIPTQLSRPQYTLPDLLSHIDGFDDFLGFLDLFDRVSTVDRWVGTVTTRGRFSMIRRHLRIVARVRVESGKRRVRAIVHDITTLQPPPPPHVDSVTLAGYPGLSTHAIARIDLGTCLINRWLCLGPGTLEPWAHQNPEIDDYSTADIARCCAELHRGATTAAADLRIRFAESNIWIPIHAEWTALPGAHRPQAVVILVPGEPRP
;
A
#
# COMPACT_ATOMS: atom_id res chain seq x y z
N MET A 1 58.54 -37.11 18.01
CA MET A 1 59.58 -36.06 17.91
C MET A 1 59.42 -35.47 16.53
N THR A 2 58.90 -34.27 16.31
CA THR A 2 59.17 -33.00 17.00
C THR A 2 57.94 -32.11 16.89
N ILE A 3 57.64 -31.43 18.00
CA ILE A 3 56.59 -30.44 18.20
C ILE A 3 57.16 -29.08 17.81
N ASP A 4 56.46 -28.28 16.99
CA ASP A 4 56.11 -26.90 17.39
C ASP A 4 55.09 -26.25 16.43
N PRO A 5 54.01 -25.61 16.95
CA PRO A 5 53.00 -24.91 16.18
C PRO A 5 53.26 -23.40 16.12
N ARG A 6 52.66 -22.71 15.14
CA ARG A 6 52.55 -21.23 15.13
C ARG A 6 51.10 -20.78 14.90
N PRO A 7 50.73 -19.60 15.42
CA PRO A 7 49.44 -19.43 16.09
C PRO A 7 48.41 -18.59 15.33
N ASP A 8 47.17 -18.74 15.80
CA ASP A 8 45.98 -17.95 15.51
C ASP A 8 46.22 -16.43 15.57
N ILE A 9 45.77 -15.74 14.52
CA ILE A 9 45.60 -14.29 14.50
C ILE A 9 44.12 -13.99 14.75
N ASN A 10 43.88 -13.40 15.92
CA ASN A 10 42.60 -12.94 16.42
C ASN A 10 42.40 -11.46 15.99
N PRO A 11 41.41 -11.08 15.16
CA PRO A 11 41.16 -9.67 14.87
C PRO A 11 40.34 -9.03 15.99
N LYS A 12 40.95 -8.07 16.69
CA LYS A 12 40.26 -7.17 17.63
C LYS A 12 39.24 -6.28 16.90
N PRO A 13 38.11 -5.94 17.57
CA PRO A 13 37.07 -5.09 17.00
C PRO A 13 37.45 -3.62 17.05
N THR A 14 37.31 -2.93 15.92
CA THR A 14 37.50 -1.48 15.80
C THR A 14 36.31 -0.75 16.45
N LYS A 15 36.65 0.12 17.39
CA LYS A 15 35.72 0.94 18.18
C LYS A 15 35.01 1.97 17.31
N HIS A 16 33.70 2.07 17.53
CA HIS A 16 32.88 3.23 17.21
C HIS A 16 33.42 4.51 17.86
N LEU A 17 33.37 5.62 17.12
CA LEU A 17 33.20 6.97 17.67
C LEU A 17 32.17 7.74 16.83
N PRO A 18 31.38 8.63 17.45
CA PRO A 18 30.15 9.17 16.88
C PRO A 18 30.33 10.58 16.33
N SER A 19 29.85 10.82 15.12
CA SER A 19 29.70 12.17 14.59
C SER A 19 28.37 12.76 15.07
N ARG A 20 28.43 13.48 16.19
CA ARG A 20 27.43 14.50 16.58
C ARG A 20 27.35 15.55 15.47
N VAL A 21 26.18 15.75 14.88
CA VAL A 21 25.85 17.00 14.20
C VAL A 21 24.70 17.65 14.95
N VAL A 22 24.94 18.93 15.25
CA VAL A 22 24.21 19.80 16.15
C VAL A 22 22.88 20.23 15.53
N HIS A 23 21.84 20.21 16.35
CA HIS A 23 20.54 20.83 16.08
C HIS A 23 20.69 22.34 15.90
N ASN A 24 20.19 22.88 14.78
CA ASN A 24 19.78 24.28 14.70
C ASN A 24 18.26 24.32 14.47
N THR A 25 17.56 24.86 15.46
CA THR A 25 16.14 25.27 15.39
C THR A 25 16.08 26.77 15.03
N PRO A 26 14.91 27.36 14.75
CA PRO A 26 14.71 28.19 13.57
C PRO A 26 14.76 29.69 13.88
N SER A 27 15.28 30.47 12.94
CA SER A 27 15.20 31.92 12.98
C SER A 27 13.80 32.38 12.60
N GLN A 28 13.17 33.09 13.53
CA GLN A 28 11.97 33.89 13.34
C GLN A 28 12.27 35.03 12.35
N SER A 29 11.41 35.21 11.35
CA SER A 29 11.32 36.46 10.58
C SER A 29 9.92 37.03 10.74
N THR A 30 9.83 38.05 11.58
CA THR A 30 8.83 39.11 11.56
C THR A 30 8.86 39.82 10.21
N HIS A 31 7.72 39.93 9.53
CA HIS A 31 7.39 41.14 8.79
C HIS A 31 5.87 41.26 8.62
N GLU A 32 5.34 42.33 9.20
CA GLU A 32 4.07 42.95 8.90
C GLU A 32 4.02 43.37 7.43
N ASP A 33 2.86 43.18 6.79
CA ASP A 33 2.16 44.28 6.11
C ASP A 33 0.74 43.85 5.72
N GLN A 34 -0.26 44.52 6.32
CA GLN A 34 -1.64 44.57 5.84
C GLN A 34 -1.77 45.72 4.84
N PRO A 35 -2.72 45.62 3.89
CA PRO A 35 -3.67 46.72 3.82
C PRO A 35 -5.12 46.27 3.80
N ALA A 36 -5.93 47.19 4.33
CA ALA A 36 -7.35 47.12 4.57
C ALA A 36 -8.19 46.94 3.29
N THR A 37 -9.24 46.13 3.39
CA THR A 37 -10.45 46.30 2.58
C THR A 37 -11.68 46.12 3.44
N THR A 38 -12.28 47.27 3.71
CA THR A 38 -13.62 47.51 4.25
C THR A 38 -14.65 46.86 3.33
N ALA A 39 -15.50 45.97 3.85
CA ALA A 39 -16.71 45.52 3.17
C ALA A 39 -17.86 45.43 4.17
N GLU A 40 -18.94 46.07 3.77
CA GLU A 40 -20.06 46.53 4.56
C GLU A 40 -20.91 45.40 5.16
N ARG A 41 -21.36 45.63 6.39
CA ARG A 41 -22.36 44.82 7.08
C ARG A 41 -23.75 45.14 6.50
N CYS A 42 -24.35 44.20 5.78
CA CYS A 42 -25.79 44.20 5.51
C CYS A 42 -26.59 43.87 6.79
N PRO A 43 -27.63 44.64 7.14
CA PRO A 43 -28.45 44.40 8.31
C PRO A 43 -29.47 43.26 8.08
N SER A 44 -29.60 42.39 9.08
CA SER A 44 -30.64 41.34 9.15
C SER A 44 -32.05 41.93 9.14
N PRO A 45 -32.98 41.37 8.34
CA PRO A 45 -34.40 41.73 8.45
C PRO A 45 -35.07 41.06 9.64
N ALA A 46 -35.98 41.81 10.26
CA ALA A 46 -36.70 41.52 11.47
C ALA A 46 -37.53 40.21 11.42
N ARG A 47 -37.49 39.47 12.54
CA ARG A 47 -38.36 38.32 12.82
C ARG A 47 -39.81 38.78 13.00
N LEU A 48 -40.71 38.32 12.14
CA LEU A 48 -42.15 38.35 12.38
C LEU A 48 -42.58 37.22 13.34
N PRO A 49 -43.57 37.44 14.22
CA PRO A 49 -44.06 36.41 15.13
C PRO A 49 -44.85 35.31 14.40
N ARG A 50 -44.47 34.05 14.66
CA ARG A 50 -45.14 32.83 14.18
C ARG A 50 -46.58 32.75 14.71
N ARG A 51 -47.58 32.79 13.83
CA ARG A 51 -48.95 32.32 14.11
C ARG A 51 -48.92 30.79 14.28
N ARG A 52 -49.36 30.29 15.43
CA ARG A 52 -49.69 28.87 15.65
C ARG A 52 -51.01 28.54 14.94
N PRO A 53 -51.07 27.55 14.03
CA PRO A 53 -52.34 26.95 13.66
C PRO A 53 -52.78 25.98 14.76
N ALA A 54 -54.07 26.02 15.07
CA ALA A 54 -54.74 25.14 16.01
C ALA A 54 -54.72 23.69 15.52
N THR A 55 -54.32 22.78 16.40
CA THR A 55 -54.42 21.33 16.20
C THR A 55 -55.88 20.88 16.33
N PRO A 56 -56.44 20.13 15.36
CA PRO A 56 -57.66 19.37 15.61
C PRO A 56 -57.31 18.10 16.41
N ASN A 57 -58.15 17.81 17.41
CA ASN A 57 -58.16 16.55 18.15
C ASN A 57 -58.13 15.36 17.19
N GLN A 58 -57.08 14.55 17.27
CA GLN A 58 -57.07 13.19 16.72
C GLN A 58 -57.01 12.20 17.87
N ASP A 59 -58.00 11.32 17.85
CA ASP A 59 -58.21 10.21 18.77
C ASP A 59 -56.96 9.36 18.95
N THR A 60 -56.71 9.01 20.20
CA THR A 60 -55.75 8.02 20.68
C THR A 60 -56.04 6.63 20.11
N ALA A 61 -55.55 6.36 18.90
CA ALA A 61 -55.30 5.00 18.45
C ALA A 61 -53.99 4.53 19.09
N VAL A 62 -54.07 3.48 19.92
CA VAL A 62 -52.92 2.79 20.48
C VAL A 62 -52.02 2.35 19.32
N PRO A 63 -50.77 2.87 19.21
CA PRO A 63 -49.91 2.48 18.11
C PRO A 63 -49.54 1.01 18.31
N ALA A 64 -49.93 0.18 17.34
CA ALA A 64 -49.46 -1.19 17.22
C ALA A 64 -47.93 -1.16 17.36
N LEU A 65 -47.39 -1.94 18.30
CA LEU A 65 -45.95 -2.09 18.50
C LEU A 65 -45.32 -2.36 17.13
N ALA A 66 -44.63 -1.36 16.58
CA ALA A 66 -43.85 -1.54 15.38
C ALA A 66 -42.92 -2.74 15.63
N PRO A 67 -42.81 -3.68 14.68
CA PRO A 67 -41.90 -4.81 14.83
C PRO A 67 -40.53 -4.25 15.19
N LYS A 68 -40.01 -4.66 16.36
CA LYS A 68 -38.66 -4.27 16.82
C LYS A 68 -37.73 -4.48 15.63
N ARG A 69 -37.16 -3.37 15.11
CA ARG A 69 -36.16 -3.41 14.04
C ARG A 69 -35.22 -4.57 14.35
N GLN A 70 -35.19 -5.57 13.46
CA GLN A 70 -34.16 -6.59 13.54
C GLN A 70 -32.83 -5.82 13.64
N PRO A 71 -32.01 -6.08 14.67
CA PRO A 71 -30.75 -5.38 14.81
C PRO A 71 -29.98 -5.59 13.51
N GLU A 72 -29.66 -4.48 12.82
CA GLU A 72 -28.85 -4.50 11.61
C GLU A 72 -27.65 -5.42 11.87
N LEU A 73 -27.53 -6.48 11.07
CA LEU A 73 -26.46 -7.47 11.23
C LEU A 73 -25.13 -6.71 11.25
N LEU A 74 -24.39 -6.85 12.34
CA LEU A 74 -23.09 -6.20 12.46
C LEU A 74 -22.18 -6.73 11.35
N GLY A 75 -21.65 -5.82 10.53
CA GLY A 75 -20.68 -6.16 9.50
C GLY A 75 -19.37 -6.65 10.08
N TRP A 76 -18.55 -7.27 9.23
CA TRP A 76 -17.17 -7.63 9.60
C TRP A 76 -16.33 -6.39 9.90
N VAL A 77 -15.48 -6.47 10.91
CA VAL A 77 -14.40 -5.51 11.17
C VAL A 77 -13.12 -6.04 10.53
N LEU A 78 -12.44 -5.22 9.73
CA LEU A 78 -11.10 -5.51 9.22
C LEU A 78 -10.09 -4.76 10.08
N ALA A 79 -9.12 -5.49 10.65
CA ALA A 79 -8.02 -4.92 11.40
C ALA A 79 -6.67 -5.37 10.83
N GLU A 80 -5.79 -4.40 10.60
CA GLU A 80 -4.39 -4.54 10.20
C GLU A 80 -3.55 -5.04 11.37
N THR A 81 -2.60 -5.94 11.11
CA THR A 81 -1.72 -6.58 12.11
C THR A 81 -0.25 -6.57 11.69
N LEU A 82 0.14 -5.59 10.87
CA LEU A 82 1.49 -5.33 10.39
C LEU A 82 2.34 -4.55 11.41
N ALA A 83 1.80 -4.04 12.51
CA ALA A 83 2.61 -3.44 13.57
C ALA A 83 3.47 -4.48 14.32
N ASP A 84 4.66 -4.10 14.79
CA ASP A 84 5.57 -4.99 15.54
C ASP A 84 5.02 -5.40 16.91
N ASN A 85 4.19 -4.56 17.52
CA ASN A 85 3.63 -4.77 18.86
C ASN A 85 2.46 -5.79 18.87
N ALA A 86 2.19 -6.46 17.75
CA ALA A 86 1.05 -7.36 17.55
C ALA A 86 -0.33 -6.71 17.83
N GLU A 87 -0.40 -5.38 17.85
CA GLU A 87 -1.65 -4.65 18.06
C GLU A 87 -2.45 -4.62 16.75
N ALA A 88 -3.72 -5.00 16.85
CA ALA A 88 -4.63 -4.96 15.71
C ALA A 88 -5.27 -3.57 15.58
N VAL A 89 -5.06 -2.94 14.44
CA VAL A 89 -5.55 -1.58 14.14
C VAL A 89 -6.69 -1.65 13.15
N VAL A 90 -7.85 -1.11 13.50
CA VAL A 90 -9.07 -1.21 12.68
C VAL A 90 -9.00 -0.29 11.47
N VAL A 91 -9.15 -0.86 10.28
CA VAL A 91 -9.13 -0.13 9.00
C VAL A 91 -10.51 -0.05 8.33
N ALA A 92 -11.42 -0.97 8.66
CA ALA A 92 -12.80 -0.93 8.19
C ALA A 92 -13.76 -1.62 9.19
N GLU A 93 -15.02 -1.21 9.16
CA GLU A 93 -16.10 -1.74 9.98
C GLU A 93 -17.40 -1.76 9.17
N GLY A 94 -17.77 -2.94 8.65
CA GLY A 94 -18.84 -3.06 7.67
C GLY A 94 -18.58 -2.14 6.48
N GLU A 95 -19.51 -1.23 6.24
CA GLU A 95 -19.45 -0.23 5.16
C GLU A 95 -18.73 1.07 5.57
N LYS A 96 -18.03 1.10 6.72
CA LYS A 96 -17.34 2.31 7.19
C LYS A 96 -15.84 2.12 7.13
N LEU A 97 -15.17 2.99 6.36
CA LEU A 97 -13.72 3.11 6.40
C LEU A 97 -13.28 3.77 7.71
N LYS A 98 -12.14 3.34 8.25
CA LYS A 98 -11.55 3.89 9.46
C LYS A 98 -10.14 4.37 9.15
N SER A 99 -9.78 5.52 9.73
CA SER A 99 -8.39 5.98 9.76
C SER A 99 -7.72 5.44 11.02
N LEU A 100 -7.49 4.11 11.04
CA LEU A 100 -6.75 3.42 12.10
C LEU A 100 -7.39 3.51 13.50
N GLY A 101 -8.51 2.81 13.69
CA GLY A 101 -9.25 2.77 14.95
C GLY A 101 -8.76 1.69 15.93
N MET A 102 -9.19 1.80 17.18
CA MET A 102 -8.96 0.77 18.21
C MET A 102 -10.06 -0.28 18.20
N LEU A 103 -9.68 -1.55 18.37
CA LEU A 103 -10.59 -2.69 18.29
C LEU A 103 -11.76 -2.61 19.29
N HIS A 104 -11.50 -2.17 20.52
CA HIS A 104 -12.52 -2.04 21.57
C HIS A 104 -13.54 -0.91 21.31
N ARG A 105 -13.31 -0.03 20.31
CA ARG A 105 -14.23 1.04 19.91
C ARG A 105 -15.14 0.65 18.75
N THR A 106 -15.12 -0.61 18.34
CA THR A 106 -15.97 -1.13 17.26
C THR A 106 -17.34 -1.56 17.78
N ARG A 107 -18.35 -1.60 16.90
CA ARG A 107 -19.71 -2.05 17.18
C ARG A 107 -19.78 -3.54 17.52
N ILE A 108 -18.80 -4.34 17.08
CA ILE A 108 -18.69 -5.75 17.49
C ILE A 108 -18.17 -5.89 18.93
N ALA A 109 -17.58 -4.84 19.51
CA ALA A 109 -17.08 -4.83 20.88
C ALA A 109 -18.10 -4.26 21.90
N GLN A 110 -19.40 -4.27 21.58
CA GLN A 110 -20.47 -3.64 22.38
C GLN A 110 -20.60 -4.15 23.82
N SER A 111 -20.19 -5.39 24.11
CA SER A 111 -20.16 -5.90 25.48
C SER A 111 -18.74 -5.96 26.01
N ARG A 112 -18.56 -5.66 27.31
CA ARG A 112 -17.28 -5.82 28.00
C ARG A 112 -16.72 -7.24 27.81
N ARG A 113 -17.59 -8.25 27.86
CA ARG A 113 -17.20 -9.66 27.65
C ARG A 113 -16.62 -9.89 26.25
N ALA A 114 -17.26 -9.37 25.20
CA ALA A 114 -16.77 -9.47 23.82
C ALA A 114 -15.45 -8.68 23.64
N SER A 115 -15.41 -7.44 24.14
CA SER A 115 -14.23 -6.58 24.06
C SER A 115 -13.00 -7.21 24.74
N THR A 116 -13.16 -7.83 25.91
CA THR A 116 -12.09 -8.56 26.61
C THR A 116 -11.68 -9.85 25.88
N ALA A 117 -12.61 -10.52 25.20
CA ALA A 117 -12.33 -11.79 24.53
C ALA A 117 -11.59 -11.65 23.19
N MET A 118 -11.71 -10.51 22.51
CA MET A 118 -11.14 -10.32 21.17
C MET A 118 -9.61 -10.33 21.13
N PRO A 119 -8.86 -9.54 21.93
CA PRO A 119 -7.40 -9.50 21.85
C PRO A 119 -6.72 -10.88 21.97
N PRO A 120 -7.06 -11.76 22.94
CA PRO A 120 -6.42 -13.07 23.01
C PRO A 120 -6.78 -13.98 21.83
N LEU A 121 -7.98 -13.84 21.23
CA LEU A 121 -8.34 -14.58 20.02
C LEU A 121 -7.59 -14.08 18.79
N VAL A 122 -7.39 -12.77 18.67
CA VAL A 122 -6.55 -12.18 17.63
C VAL A 122 -5.13 -12.71 17.79
N HIS A 123 -4.56 -12.66 18.99
CA HIS A 123 -3.22 -13.17 19.25
C HIS A 123 -3.09 -14.67 18.89
N GLN A 124 -4.06 -15.50 19.29
CA GLN A 124 -4.10 -16.92 18.91
C GLN A 124 -4.22 -17.11 17.38
N CYS A 125 -4.98 -16.26 16.70
CA CYS A 125 -5.09 -16.24 15.24
C CYS A 125 -3.75 -15.92 14.57
N LEU A 126 -3.01 -14.93 15.11
CA LEU A 126 -1.69 -14.55 14.61
C LEU A 126 -0.67 -15.70 14.75
N ILE A 127 -0.69 -16.41 15.88
CA ILE A 127 0.22 -17.55 16.13
C ILE A 127 -0.14 -18.74 15.23
N THR A 128 -1.40 -19.16 15.27
CA THR A 128 -1.83 -20.40 14.60
C THR A 128 -2.05 -20.22 13.10
N LYS A 129 -2.19 -18.97 12.63
CA LYS A 129 -2.53 -18.59 11.26
C LYS A 129 -3.86 -19.22 10.79
N LYS A 130 -4.70 -19.64 11.74
CA LYS A 130 -5.97 -20.33 11.51
C LYS A 130 -7.12 -19.51 12.08
N ARG A 131 -8.31 -19.75 11.54
CA ARG A 131 -9.56 -19.16 12.05
C ARG A 131 -9.73 -19.50 13.52
N GLN A 132 -10.08 -18.51 14.32
CA GLN A 132 -10.40 -18.67 15.72
C GLN A 132 -11.89 -18.43 15.96
N TYR A 133 -12.42 -19.16 16.92
CA TYR A 133 -13.81 -19.11 17.34
C TYR A 133 -13.88 -19.20 18.86
N ARG A 134 -14.79 -18.43 19.47
CA ARG A 134 -15.09 -18.55 20.90
C ARG A 134 -16.54 -18.19 21.19
N GLU A 135 -17.18 -19.05 21.95
CA GLU A 135 -18.44 -18.73 22.62
C GLU A 135 -18.16 -18.04 23.96
N ILE A 136 -18.91 -17.00 24.23
CA ILE A 136 -18.83 -16.19 25.44
C ILE A 136 -20.12 -16.45 26.22
N PRO A 137 -20.07 -17.21 27.32
CA PRO A 137 -21.25 -17.56 28.09
C PRO A 137 -21.82 -16.35 28.84
N GLY A 138 -23.12 -16.43 29.17
CA GLY A 138 -23.86 -15.51 30.03
C GLY A 138 -25.33 -15.39 29.61
N THR A 139 -26.10 -14.50 30.24
CA THR A 139 -27.54 -14.33 30.00
C THR A 139 -27.90 -14.12 28.54
N HIS A 140 -27.04 -13.38 27.83
CA HIS A 140 -27.06 -13.26 26.38
C HIS A 140 -25.71 -13.77 25.89
N PRO A 141 -25.61 -15.04 25.45
CA PRO A 141 -24.37 -15.60 24.95
C PRO A 141 -23.98 -14.92 23.64
N LEU A 142 -22.68 -14.79 23.41
CA LEU A 142 -22.12 -14.20 22.20
C LEU A 142 -21.12 -15.16 21.57
N THR A 143 -20.92 -15.04 20.27
CA THR A 143 -19.87 -15.72 19.52
C THR A 143 -18.92 -14.68 18.96
N VAL A 144 -17.62 -15.00 18.96
CA VAL A 144 -16.57 -14.18 18.35
C VAL A 144 -15.86 -15.01 17.31
N HIS A 145 -15.79 -14.50 16.08
CA HIS A 145 -15.07 -15.10 14.96
C HIS A 145 -13.88 -14.22 14.60
N VAL A 146 -12.71 -14.82 14.40
CA VAL A 146 -11.50 -14.16 13.89
C VAL A 146 -10.96 -14.95 12.71
N VAL A 147 -10.84 -14.32 11.56
CA VAL A 147 -10.40 -14.95 10.30
C VAL A 147 -9.12 -14.26 9.82
N PRO A 148 -8.00 -14.98 9.63
CA PRO A 148 -6.76 -14.36 9.18
C PRO A 148 -6.78 -14.06 7.68
N ALA A 149 -6.17 -12.94 7.30
CA ALA A 149 -5.70 -12.64 5.95
C ALA A 149 -4.19 -12.88 5.94
N VAL A 150 -3.80 -14.08 5.48
CA VAL A 150 -2.40 -14.52 5.44
C VAL A 150 -1.73 -13.96 4.19
N GLY A 151 -0.58 -13.32 4.40
CA GLY A 151 0.31 -12.81 3.37
C GLY A 151 1.13 -13.89 2.68
N PRO A 152 1.84 -13.54 1.60
CA PRO A 152 2.66 -14.49 0.82
C PRO A 152 3.75 -15.18 1.65
N SER A 153 4.41 -14.44 2.56
CA SER A 153 5.41 -14.98 3.50
C SER A 153 4.81 -15.89 4.60
N GLY A 154 3.49 -16.12 4.58
CA GLY A 154 2.78 -16.88 5.60
C GLY A 154 2.53 -16.09 6.88
N THR A 155 2.85 -14.80 6.94
CA THR A 155 2.56 -13.92 8.07
C THR A 155 1.12 -13.41 7.99
N VAL A 156 0.43 -13.22 9.11
CA VAL A 156 -0.92 -12.65 9.09
C VAL A 156 -0.82 -11.13 8.97
N HIS A 157 -1.29 -10.59 7.83
CA HIS A 157 -1.26 -9.14 7.57
C HIS A 157 -2.47 -8.41 8.16
N ALA A 158 -3.60 -9.11 8.24
CA ALA A 158 -4.82 -8.60 8.86
C ALA A 158 -5.66 -9.74 9.42
N VAL A 159 -6.64 -9.36 10.24
CA VAL A 159 -7.72 -10.22 10.68
C VAL A 159 -9.07 -9.59 10.38
N GLN A 160 -10.05 -10.41 10.00
CA GLN A 160 -11.45 -10.03 9.97
C GLN A 160 -12.16 -10.58 11.20
N LEU A 161 -12.84 -9.71 11.93
CA LEU A 161 -13.56 -10.04 13.16
C LEU A 161 -15.07 -9.86 12.98
N TRP A 162 -15.84 -10.73 13.61
CA TRP A 162 -17.28 -10.59 13.71
C TRP A 162 -17.77 -11.09 15.07
N THR A 163 -18.85 -10.49 15.57
CA THR A 163 -19.54 -10.97 16.76
C THR A 163 -21.04 -10.97 16.56
N GLY A 164 -21.70 -12.00 17.06
CA GLY A 164 -23.15 -12.08 17.13
C GLY A 164 -23.59 -13.03 18.22
N THR A 165 -24.85 -13.43 18.20
CA THR A 165 -25.36 -14.50 19.06
C THR A 165 -25.04 -15.87 18.44
N PRO A 166 -25.07 -16.97 19.21
CA PRO A 166 -24.83 -18.32 18.67
C PRO A 166 -25.78 -18.76 17.55
N VAL A 167 -26.98 -18.16 17.48
CA VAL A 167 -27.98 -18.45 16.43
C VAL A 167 -27.80 -17.58 15.18
N GLN A 168 -26.95 -16.55 15.24
CA GLN A 168 -26.67 -15.69 14.10
C GLN A 168 -25.52 -16.25 13.27
N ASN A 169 -25.73 -16.32 11.97
CA ASN A 169 -24.64 -16.59 11.03
C ASN A 169 -23.91 -15.28 10.69
N PRO A 170 -22.56 -15.28 10.66
CA PRO A 170 -21.81 -14.14 10.15
C PRO A 170 -22.24 -13.81 8.70
N PRO A 171 -22.33 -12.53 8.32
CA PRO A 171 -22.60 -12.15 6.93
C PRO A 171 -21.47 -12.62 6.00
N LEU A 172 -21.71 -12.62 4.68
CA LEU A 172 -20.67 -12.96 3.71
C LEU A 172 -19.46 -12.03 3.86
N ARG A 173 -18.28 -12.61 4.01
CA ARG A 173 -17.02 -11.89 4.22
C ARG A 173 -16.41 -11.49 2.89
N ALA A 174 -16.13 -10.19 2.72
CA ALA A 174 -15.35 -9.71 1.58
C ALA A 174 -13.90 -10.26 1.66
N PRO A 175 -13.32 -10.74 0.54
CA PRO A 175 -11.94 -11.20 0.52
C PRO A 175 -10.98 -10.03 0.79
N VAL A 176 -9.88 -10.32 1.48
CA VAL A 176 -8.82 -9.36 1.80
C VAL A 176 -7.58 -9.76 1.01
N GLY A 177 -7.17 -8.89 0.10
CA GLY A 177 -5.91 -8.99 -0.61
C GLY A 177 -4.74 -8.70 0.32
N THR A 178 -3.62 -9.35 0.10
CA THR A 178 -2.37 -9.09 0.81
C THR A 178 -1.22 -9.11 -0.17
N VAL A 179 -0.25 -8.25 0.05
CA VAL A 179 0.96 -8.14 -0.78
C VAL A 179 2.17 -7.85 0.10
N GLU A 180 3.31 -8.37 -0.31
CA GLU A 180 4.62 -8.08 0.26
C GLU A 180 5.58 -7.71 -0.87
N TRP A 181 6.29 -6.59 -0.73
CA TRP A 181 7.35 -6.16 -1.63
C TRP A 181 8.72 -6.29 -0.97
N ASP A 182 9.72 -6.70 -1.74
CA ASP A 182 11.11 -6.34 -1.48
C ASP A 182 11.30 -4.84 -1.73
N ALA A 183 11.72 -4.09 -0.70
CA ALA A 183 11.94 -2.67 -0.88
C ALA A 183 13.14 -2.34 -1.77
N ALA A 184 14.12 -3.25 -1.88
CA ALA A 184 15.32 -3.05 -2.66
C ALA A 184 15.13 -3.38 -4.15
N THR A 185 14.34 -4.39 -4.48
CA THR A 185 14.11 -4.80 -5.88
C THR A 185 12.75 -4.37 -6.42
N GLY A 186 11.82 -3.93 -5.56
CA GLY A 186 10.45 -3.61 -5.95
C GLY A 186 9.61 -4.84 -6.35
N VAL A 187 10.15 -6.05 -6.21
CA VAL A 187 9.45 -7.30 -6.53
C VAL A 187 8.43 -7.60 -5.45
N ALA A 188 7.23 -7.96 -5.89
CA ALA A 188 6.06 -8.18 -5.06
C ALA A 188 5.57 -9.64 -5.13
N GLU A 189 5.04 -10.13 -4.03
CA GLU A 189 4.29 -11.37 -3.96
C GLU A 189 2.86 -11.05 -3.51
N LEU A 190 1.87 -11.74 -4.08
CA LEU A 190 0.45 -11.51 -3.82
C LEU A 190 -0.20 -12.77 -3.26
N ASN A 191 -1.30 -12.62 -2.52
CA ASN A 191 -2.22 -13.72 -2.32
C ASN A 191 -3.28 -13.78 -3.44
N THR A 192 -3.93 -14.94 -3.60
CA THR A 192 -4.97 -15.15 -4.61
C THR A 192 -6.20 -14.24 -4.44
N ALA A 193 -6.42 -13.68 -3.25
CA ALA A 193 -7.49 -12.70 -3.06
C ALA A 193 -7.17 -11.38 -3.78
N LEU A 194 -5.93 -10.91 -3.70
CA LEU A 194 -5.49 -9.70 -4.37
C LEU A 194 -5.40 -9.89 -5.89
N GLU A 195 -4.89 -11.01 -6.38
CA GLU A 195 -4.86 -11.30 -7.82
C GLU A 195 -6.26 -11.20 -8.44
N ARG A 196 -7.28 -11.78 -7.79
CA ARG A 196 -8.68 -11.68 -8.22
C ARG A 196 -9.24 -10.25 -8.15
N GLN A 197 -8.82 -9.47 -7.15
CA GLN A 197 -9.20 -8.05 -7.07
C GLN A 197 -8.56 -7.24 -8.19
N LEU A 198 -7.31 -7.52 -8.55
CA LEU A 198 -6.62 -6.94 -9.71
C LEU A 198 -7.17 -7.47 -11.05
N GLY A 199 -7.98 -8.53 -11.01
CA GLY A 199 -8.56 -9.17 -12.18
C GLY A 199 -7.58 -10.09 -12.92
N ILE A 200 -6.46 -10.48 -12.31
CA ILE A 200 -5.46 -11.34 -12.93
C ILE A 200 -6.05 -12.75 -13.10
N PRO A 201 -6.16 -13.27 -14.34
CA PRO A 201 -6.60 -14.65 -14.57
C PRO A 201 -5.63 -15.65 -13.97
N THR A 202 -6.13 -16.79 -13.48
CA THR A 202 -5.29 -17.85 -12.88
C THR A 202 -4.16 -18.31 -13.81
N GLN A 203 -4.40 -18.31 -15.13
CA GLN A 203 -3.42 -18.70 -16.16
C GLN A 203 -2.26 -17.71 -16.29
N LEU A 204 -2.47 -16.46 -15.85
CA LEU A 204 -1.46 -15.39 -15.85
C LEU A 204 -0.93 -15.11 -14.44
N SER A 205 -1.37 -15.89 -13.44
CA SER A 205 -0.86 -15.78 -12.08
C SER A 205 0.62 -16.17 -12.07
N ARG A 206 1.42 -15.36 -11.38
CA ARG A 206 2.85 -15.54 -11.21
C ARG A 206 3.18 -15.56 -9.72
N PRO A 207 4.26 -16.24 -9.31
CA PRO A 207 4.71 -16.19 -7.92
C PRO A 207 5.15 -14.78 -7.53
N GLN A 208 5.68 -14.01 -8.48
CA GLN A 208 6.25 -12.68 -8.27
C GLN A 208 5.85 -11.73 -9.40
N TYR A 209 5.75 -10.45 -9.04
CA TYR A 209 5.40 -9.35 -9.93
C TYR A 209 6.39 -8.20 -9.72
N THR A 210 6.89 -7.60 -10.79
CA THR A 210 7.68 -6.37 -10.65
C THR A 210 6.72 -5.22 -10.28
N LEU A 211 7.25 -4.15 -9.66
CA LEU A 211 6.45 -2.94 -9.41
C LEU A 211 5.75 -2.41 -10.68
N PRO A 212 6.41 -2.26 -11.84
CA PRO A 212 5.74 -1.77 -13.04
C PRO A 212 4.70 -2.77 -13.59
N ASP A 213 4.89 -4.08 -13.40
CA ASP A 213 3.87 -5.09 -13.75
C ASP A 213 2.59 -4.86 -12.95
N LEU A 214 2.71 -4.77 -11.62
CA LEU A 214 1.55 -4.50 -10.74
C LEU A 214 0.86 -3.19 -11.08
N LEU A 215 1.62 -2.12 -11.32
CA LEU A 215 1.05 -0.83 -11.68
C LEU A 215 0.43 -0.83 -13.08
N SER A 216 0.71 -1.82 -13.93
CA SER A 216 0.06 -1.98 -15.24
C SER A 216 -1.42 -2.34 -15.12
N HIS A 217 -1.82 -2.96 -14.00
CA HIS A 217 -3.21 -3.32 -13.67
C HIS A 217 -4.02 -2.15 -13.10
N ILE A 218 -3.39 -1.00 -12.86
CA ILE A 218 -3.94 0.15 -12.14
C ILE A 218 -4.02 1.37 -13.06
N ASP A 219 -5.14 2.10 -13.04
CA ASP A 219 -5.33 3.37 -13.79
C ASP A 219 -5.43 4.61 -12.90
N GLY A 220 -5.54 4.44 -11.59
CA GLY A 220 -5.54 5.51 -10.59
C GLY A 220 -4.84 5.05 -9.31
N PHE A 221 -4.02 5.92 -8.73
CA PHE A 221 -3.25 5.63 -7.54
C PHE A 221 -3.12 6.92 -6.73
N ASP A 222 -3.74 6.98 -5.56
CA ASP A 222 -3.64 8.11 -4.63
C ASP A 222 -2.20 8.28 -4.18
N ASP A 223 -1.66 9.50 -4.21
CA ASP A 223 -0.33 9.82 -3.64
C ASP A 223 0.75 8.73 -3.91
N PHE A 224 0.92 8.37 -5.19
CA PHE A 224 1.86 7.32 -5.58
C PHE A 224 3.30 7.63 -5.13
N LEU A 225 3.69 8.91 -5.10
CA LEU A 225 5.02 9.31 -4.66
C LEU A 225 5.20 9.10 -3.15
N GLY A 226 4.20 9.43 -2.32
CA GLY A 226 4.24 9.09 -0.89
C GLY A 226 4.23 7.59 -0.61
N PHE A 227 3.62 6.78 -1.49
CA PHE A 227 3.76 5.31 -1.41
C PHE A 227 5.20 4.84 -1.68
N LEU A 228 5.91 5.46 -2.64
CA LEU A 228 7.31 5.12 -2.92
C LEU A 228 8.26 5.45 -1.76
N ASP A 229 7.90 6.39 -0.88
CA ASP A 229 8.69 6.66 0.34
C ASP A 229 8.82 5.43 1.26
N LEU A 230 7.95 4.42 1.15
CA LEU A 230 8.07 3.17 1.90
C LEU A 230 9.26 2.31 1.43
N PHE A 231 9.62 2.41 0.16
CA PHE A 231 10.71 1.65 -0.46
C PHE A 231 12.07 2.30 -0.17
N ASP A 232 12.06 3.60 0.09
CA ASP A 232 13.25 4.39 0.33
C ASP A 232 13.91 4.05 1.68
N ARG A 233 15.19 3.69 1.66
CA ARG A 233 15.94 3.33 2.88
C ARG A 233 16.23 4.54 3.76
N VAL A 234 16.32 5.74 3.20
CA VAL A 234 16.57 6.96 3.99
C VAL A 234 15.29 7.60 4.52
N SER A 235 14.14 7.17 4.01
CA SER A 235 12.84 7.66 4.47
C SER A 235 12.47 7.13 5.86
N THR A 236 11.95 8.03 6.68
CA THR A 236 11.37 7.73 7.99
C THR A 236 9.89 7.32 7.91
N VAL A 237 9.29 7.38 6.72
CA VAL A 237 7.89 6.98 6.52
C VAL A 237 7.80 5.46 6.69
N ASP A 238 7.04 5.02 7.68
CA ASP A 238 6.83 3.61 8.00
C ASP A 238 5.49 3.08 7.47
N ARG A 239 4.60 3.96 7.00
CA ARG A 239 3.20 3.64 6.73
C ARG A 239 2.61 4.53 5.66
N TRP A 240 1.73 3.93 4.87
CA TRP A 240 0.96 4.64 3.85
C TRP A 240 -0.47 4.10 3.79
N VAL A 241 -1.43 4.99 3.51
CA VAL A 241 -2.84 4.65 3.34
C VAL A 241 -3.40 5.46 2.19
N GLY A 242 -3.98 4.78 1.21
CA GLY A 242 -4.65 5.44 0.09
C GLY A 242 -5.51 4.46 -0.69
N THR A 243 -5.96 4.87 -1.88
CA THR A 243 -6.71 4.01 -2.77
C THR A 243 -6.04 3.84 -4.12
N VAL A 244 -6.42 2.77 -4.80
CA VAL A 244 -6.06 2.50 -6.19
C VAL A 244 -7.30 2.07 -6.95
N THR A 245 -7.33 2.38 -8.25
CA THR A 245 -8.36 1.88 -9.17
C THR A 245 -7.77 0.91 -10.16
N THR A 246 -8.41 -0.23 -10.34
CA THR A 246 -7.96 -1.23 -11.33
C THR A 246 -8.44 -0.83 -12.71
N ARG A 247 -7.74 -1.23 -13.77
CA ARG A 247 -8.16 -0.99 -15.16
C ARG A 247 -9.33 -1.87 -15.62
N GLY A 248 -9.61 -2.96 -14.92
CA GLY A 248 -10.57 -3.97 -15.36
C GLY A 248 -10.14 -4.70 -16.65
N ARG A 249 -8.85 -4.68 -17.03
CA ARG A 249 -8.33 -5.20 -18.32
C ARG A 249 -8.80 -6.61 -18.66
N PHE A 250 -8.89 -7.49 -17.67
CA PHE A 250 -9.24 -8.90 -17.85
C PHE A 250 -10.62 -9.26 -17.30
N SER A 251 -11.08 -8.57 -16.26
CA SER A 251 -12.38 -8.84 -15.62
C SER A 251 -13.52 -8.02 -16.19
N MET A 252 -13.23 -7.00 -17.01
CA MET A 252 -14.13 -5.91 -17.42
C MET A 252 -14.71 -5.10 -16.24
N ILE A 253 -14.31 -5.42 -15.00
CA ILE A 253 -14.79 -4.78 -13.78
C ILE A 253 -13.69 -3.88 -13.24
N ARG A 254 -13.93 -2.58 -13.34
CA ARG A 254 -13.12 -1.55 -12.68
C ARG A 254 -13.43 -1.57 -11.19
N ARG A 255 -12.40 -1.72 -10.35
CA ARG A 255 -12.55 -1.77 -8.89
C ARG A 255 -11.90 -0.57 -8.24
N HIS A 256 -12.44 -0.17 -7.10
CA HIS A 256 -11.82 0.80 -6.19
C HIS A 256 -11.33 0.03 -4.97
N LEU A 257 -10.01 0.01 -4.78
CA LEU A 257 -9.35 -0.77 -3.73
C LEU A 257 -8.70 0.18 -2.75
N ARG A 258 -8.88 -0.05 -1.44
CA ARG A 258 -8.14 0.66 -0.40
C ARG A 258 -6.95 -0.17 0.04
N ILE A 259 -5.80 0.48 0.14
CA ILE A 259 -4.53 -0.12 0.54
C ILE A 259 -4.09 0.49 1.87
N VAL A 260 -3.66 -0.36 2.79
CA VAL A 260 -2.95 0.03 4.02
C VAL A 260 -1.63 -0.70 4.01
N ALA A 261 -0.54 0.06 3.85
CA ALA A 261 0.81 -0.45 3.72
C ALA A 261 1.69 -0.02 4.89
N ARG A 262 2.65 -0.87 5.25
CA ARG A 262 3.63 -0.62 6.31
C ARG A 262 4.97 -1.23 5.96
N VAL A 263 6.05 -0.55 6.34
CA VAL A 263 7.42 -1.04 6.26
C VAL A 263 7.65 -2.04 7.40
N ARG A 264 8.34 -3.13 7.09
CA ARG A 264 8.91 -4.08 8.05
C ARG A 264 10.38 -4.30 7.74
N VAL A 265 11.19 -4.39 8.78
CA VAL A 265 12.60 -4.74 8.65
C VAL A 265 12.81 -6.06 9.38
N GLU A 266 13.03 -7.13 8.63
CA GLU A 266 13.21 -8.48 9.16
C GLU A 266 14.56 -9.02 8.69
N SER A 267 15.42 -9.42 9.63
CA SER A 267 16.76 -9.91 9.32
C SER A 267 17.58 -8.99 8.40
N GLY A 268 17.43 -7.66 8.59
CA GLY A 268 18.10 -6.64 7.78
C GLY A 268 17.47 -6.39 6.40
N LYS A 269 16.45 -7.16 5.99
CA LYS A 269 15.71 -6.94 4.75
C LYS A 269 14.52 -6.03 5.00
N ARG A 270 14.47 -4.91 4.29
CA ARG A 270 13.32 -4.00 4.29
C ARG A 270 12.25 -4.55 3.34
N ARG A 271 11.07 -4.80 3.87
CA ARG A 271 9.87 -5.23 3.16
C ARG A 271 8.79 -4.17 3.29
N VAL A 272 7.99 -4.00 2.26
CA VAL A 272 6.72 -3.26 2.38
C VAL A 272 5.61 -4.30 2.39
N ARG A 273 4.77 -4.33 3.42
CA ARG A 273 3.61 -5.22 3.47
C ARG A 273 2.35 -4.39 3.39
N ALA A 274 1.34 -4.89 2.68
CA ALA A 274 0.04 -4.23 2.67
C ALA A 274 -1.12 -5.20 2.74
N ILE A 275 -2.25 -4.63 3.16
CA ILE A 275 -3.57 -5.22 3.01
C ILE A 275 -4.35 -4.39 2.01
N VAL A 276 -5.15 -5.08 1.21
CA VAL A 276 -5.98 -4.50 0.17
C VAL A 276 -7.39 -4.98 0.36
N HIS A 277 -8.35 -4.07 0.40
CA HIS A 277 -9.75 -4.44 0.46
C HIS A 277 -10.57 -3.66 -0.56
N ASP A 278 -11.49 -4.37 -1.18
CA ASP A 278 -12.37 -3.80 -2.19
C ASP A 278 -13.42 -2.91 -1.53
N ILE A 279 -13.44 -1.63 -1.94
CA ILE A 279 -14.37 -0.61 -1.47
C ILE A 279 -15.33 -0.18 -2.58
N THR A 280 -15.36 -0.88 -3.72
CA THR A 280 -16.17 -0.51 -4.91
C THR A 280 -17.64 -0.30 -4.59
N THR A 281 -18.22 -1.12 -3.70
CA THR A 281 -19.64 -0.98 -3.30
C THR A 281 -19.90 0.23 -2.41
N LEU A 282 -18.89 0.69 -1.67
CA LEU A 282 -18.97 1.84 -0.79
C LEU A 282 -18.63 3.14 -1.52
N GLN A 283 -17.61 3.09 -2.38
CA GLN A 283 -17.09 4.19 -3.17
C GLN A 283 -16.77 3.65 -4.57
N PRO A 284 -17.64 3.90 -5.57
CA PRO A 284 -17.36 3.53 -6.95
C PRO A 284 -16.02 4.11 -7.43
N PRO A 285 -15.30 3.44 -8.35
CA PRO A 285 -14.01 3.92 -8.81
C PRO A 285 -14.17 5.26 -9.55
N PRO A 286 -13.38 6.30 -9.21
CA PRO A 286 -13.37 7.57 -9.95
C PRO A 286 -12.89 7.37 -11.39
N PRO A 287 -13.33 8.21 -12.36
CA PRO A 287 -12.89 8.11 -13.75
C PRO A 287 -11.38 7.95 -13.89
N PRO A 288 -10.88 7.19 -14.88
CA PRO A 288 -9.45 6.98 -15.04
C PRO A 288 -8.72 8.31 -15.26
N HIS A 289 -7.51 8.43 -14.72
CA HIS A 289 -6.71 9.64 -14.89
C HIS A 289 -6.36 9.85 -16.37
N VAL A 290 -6.42 11.10 -16.86
CA VAL A 290 -6.16 11.42 -18.28
C VAL A 290 -4.81 10.89 -18.73
N ASP A 291 -3.75 11.10 -17.94
CA ASP A 291 -2.41 10.58 -18.26
C ASP A 291 -2.37 9.06 -18.41
N SER A 292 -3.11 8.32 -17.58
CA SER A 292 -3.20 6.86 -17.65
C SER A 292 -3.89 6.38 -18.94
N VAL A 293 -4.85 7.16 -19.46
CA VAL A 293 -5.55 6.90 -20.71
C VAL A 293 -4.67 7.27 -21.91
N THR A 294 -4.04 8.44 -21.87
CA THR A 294 -3.13 8.93 -22.92
C THR A 294 -1.95 7.98 -23.12
N LEU A 295 -1.30 7.53 -22.03
CA LEU A 295 -0.21 6.56 -22.10
C LEU A 295 -0.65 5.20 -22.66
N ALA A 296 -1.86 4.74 -22.32
CA ALA A 296 -2.38 3.48 -22.86
C ALA A 296 -2.67 3.54 -24.36
N GLY A 297 -3.01 4.72 -24.87
CA GLY A 297 -3.29 4.94 -26.29
C GLY A 297 -2.06 5.23 -27.14
N TYR A 298 -0.86 5.36 -26.55
CA TYR A 298 0.35 5.70 -27.28
C TYR A 298 0.88 4.47 -28.07
N PRO A 299 0.90 4.51 -29.41
CA PRO A 299 1.39 3.41 -30.23
C PRO A 299 2.91 3.48 -30.32
N GLY A 300 3.60 3.08 -29.25
CA GLY A 300 5.06 2.98 -29.26
C GLY A 300 5.51 1.67 -29.90
N LEU A 301 5.60 1.60 -31.23
CA LEU A 301 6.41 0.59 -31.92
C LEU A 301 7.86 1.08 -31.89
N SER A 302 8.52 0.99 -30.72
CA SER A 302 9.93 1.33 -30.59
C SER A 302 10.78 0.08 -30.37
N THR A 303 11.97 0.07 -30.97
CA THR A 303 13.03 -0.92 -30.70
C THR A 303 13.73 -0.68 -29.35
N HIS A 304 13.42 0.44 -28.68
CA HIS A 304 13.91 0.81 -27.35
C HIS A 304 12.77 0.80 -26.33
N ALA A 305 13.11 0.60 -25.06
CA ALA A 305 12.15 0.71 -23.96
C ALA A 305 12.23 2.08 -23.30
N ILE A 306 11.10 2.58 -22.81
CA ILE A 306 11.00 3.86 -22.10
C ILE A 306 10.28 3.61 -20.79
N ALA A 307 10.90 4.02 -19.68
CA ALA A 307 10.35 3.84 -18.34
C ALA A 307 10.44 5.12 -17.51
N ARG A 308 9.63 5.19 -16.46
CA ARG A 308 9.81 6.13 -15.37
C ARG A 308 10.50 5.42 -14.21
N ILE A 309 11.55 6.03 -13.70
CA ILE A 309 12.35 5.55 -12.57
C ILE A 309 12.28 6.54 -11.41
N ASP A 310 12.22 6.00 -10.21
CA ASP A 310 12.36 6.77 -8.97
C ASP A 310 13.84 6.92 -8.61
N LEU A 311 14.34 8.16 -8.52
CA LEU A 311 15.78 8.39 -8.32
C LEU A 311 16.23 8.09 -6.87
N GLY A 312 15.32 8.11 -5.90
CA GLY A 312 15.64 7.79 -4.51
C GLY A 312 15.84 6.29 -4.28
N THR A 313 15.06 5.45 -4.96
CA THR A 313 15.11 3.98 -4.82
C THR A 313 15.79 3.26 -5.99
N CYS A 314 16.05 3.97 -7.09
CA CYS A 314 16.50 3.39 -8.37
C CYS A 314 15.52 2.36 -8.96
N LEU A 315 14.26 2.37 -8.54
CA LEU A 315 13.25 1.43 -9.03
C LEU A 315 12.53 1.98 -10.26
N ILE A 316 12.50 1.20 -11.33
CA ILE A 316 11.55 1.43 -12.41
C ILE A 316 10.16 1.23 -11.82
N ASN A 317 9.34 2.27 -11.88
CA ASN A 317 7.98 2.19 -11.35
C ASN A 317 6.93 2.05 -12.45
N ARG A 318 7.19 2.51 -13.67
CA ARG A 318 6.23 2.38 -14.78
C ARG A 318 6.92 2.28 -16.13
N TRP A 319 6.50 1.33 -16.95
CA TRP A 319 6.82 1.32 -18.38
C TRP A 319 5.90 2.30 -19.12
N LEU A 320 6.49 3.22 -19.87
CA LEU A 320 5.79 4.12 -20.80
C LEU A 320 5.71 3.46 -22.18
N CYS A 321 6.79 2.78 -22.56
CA CYS A 321 6.84 1.90 -23.71
C CYS A 321 7.76 0.72 -23.38
N LEU A 322 7.28 -0.49 -23.60
CA LEU A 322 8.11 -1.68 -23.62
C LEU A 322 7.80 -2.38 -24.94
N GLY A 323 8.58 -2.04 -25.96
CA GLY A 323 8.44 -2.62 -27.28
C GLY A 323 8.69 -4.14 -27.26
N PRO A 324 8.17 -4.89 -28.24
CA PRO A 324 8.52 -6.29 -28.39
C PRO A 324 10.03 -6.42 -28.62
N GLY A 325 10.66 -7.40 -27.99
CA GLY A 325 12.09 -7.65 -28.17
C GLY A 325 12.78 -8.27 -26.96
N THR A 326 14.10 -8.12 -26.91
CA THR A 326 14.96 -8.71 -25.88
C THR A 326 14.68 -8.19 -24.47
N LEU A 327 14.06 -7.02 -24.34
CA LEU A 327 13.69 -6.40 -23.05
C LEU A 327 12.25 -6.69 -22.62
N GLU A 328 11.42 -7.32 -23.47
CA GLU A 328 10.02 -7.65 -23.13
C GLU A 328 9.86 -8.39 -21.80
N PRO A 329 10.75 -9.34 -21.43
CA PRO A 329 10.64 -10.03 -20.15
C PRO A 329 10.69 -9.09 -18.94
N TRP A 330 11.30 -7.90 -19.06
CA TRP A 330 11.39 -6.91 -17.98
C TRP A 330 10.03 -6.33 -17.56
N ALA A 331 8.98 -6.48 -18.39
CA ALA A 331 7.63 -6.14 -17.96
C ALA A 331 7.21 -6.93 -16.72
N HIS A 332 7.66 -8.18 -16.61
CA HIS A 332 7.11 -9.16 -15.66
C HIS A 332 8.17 -10.01 -14.94
N GLN A 333 9.46 -9.80 -15.25
CA GLN A 333 10.61 -10.44 -14.61
C GLN A 333 11.60 -9.37 -14.19
N ASN A 334 12.17 -9.51 -12.99
CA ASN A 334 13.25 -8.64 -12.57
C ASN A 334 14.57 -9.20 -13.12
N PRO A 335 15.31 -8.46 -13.97
CA PRO A 335 16.58 -8.95 -14.47
C PRO A 335 17.62 -8.97 -13.36
N GLU A 336 18.60 -9.84 -13.53
CA GLU A 336 19.90 -9.68 -12.91
C GLU A 336 20.67 -8.59 -13.65
N ILE A 337 21.34 -7.73 -12.88
CA ILE A 337 22.16 -6.63 -13.35
C ILE A 337 23.55 -6.89 -12.81
N ASP A 338 24.59 -6.80 -13.65
CA ASP A 338 25.95 -7.03 -13.15
C ASP A 338 26.38 -5.93 -12.15
N ASP A 339 27.42 -6.21 -11.35
CA ASP A 339 27.83 -5.33 -10.26
C ASP A 339 28.29 -3.95 -10.76
N TYR A 340 28.97 -3.91 -11.92
CA TYR A 340 29.42 -2.65 -12.54
C TYR A 340 28.24 -1.79 -12.99
N SER A 341 27.27 -2.40 -13.66
CA SER A 341 26.04 -1.73 -14.11
C SER A 341 25.21 -1.26 -12.92
N THR A 342 25.17 -2.01 -11.82
CA THR A 342 24.49 -1.61 -10.58
C THR A 342 25.12 -0.34 -9.99
N ALA A 343 26.46 -0.28 -9.93
CA ALA A 343 27.17 0.91 -9.48
C ALA A 343 26.95 2.12 -10.40
N ASP A 344 26.90 1.89 -11.71
CA ASP A 344 26.67 2.93 -12.72
C ASP A 344 25.23 3.49 -12.66
N ILE A 345 24.21 2.64 -12.47
CA ILE A 345 22.83 3.09 -12.23
C ILE A 345 22.77 3.98 -10.98
N ALA A 346 23.41 3.57 -9.89
CA ALA A 346 23.45 4.34 -8.65
C ALA A 346 24.15 5.69 -8.84
N ARG A 347 25.25 5.72 -9.61
CA ARG A 347 25.94 6.96 -9.98
C ARG A 347 25.04 7.91 -10.76
N CYS A 348 24.40 7.43 -11.84
CA CYS A 348 23.49 8.24 -12.65
C CYS A 348 22.33 8.78 -11.82
N CYS A 349 21.72 7.95 -10.97
CA CYS A 349 20.63 8.40 -10.10
C CYS A 349 21.10 9.50 -9.14
N ALA A 350 22.30 9.36 -8.55
CA ALA A 350 22.86 10.36 -7.66
C ALA A 350 23.24 11.67 -8.37
N GLU A 351 23.70 11.61 -9.62
CA GLU A 351 23.97 12.81 -10.45
C GLU A 351 22.69 13.60 -10.73
N LEU A 352 21.65 12.92 -11.17
CA LEU A 352 20.33 13.53 -11.42
C LEU A 352 19.72 14.08 -10.14
N HIS A 353 19.84 13.35 -9.03
CA HIS A 353 19.38 13.82 -7.72
C HIS A 353 20.11 15.10 -7.25
N ARG A 354 21.38 15.28 -7.65
CA ARG A 354 22.17 16.49 -7.38
C ARG A 354 21.87 17.65 -8.34
N GLY A 355 20.96 17.47 -9.29
CA GLY A 355 20.49 18.52 -10.21
C GLY A 355 21.00 18.42 -11.63
N ALA A 356 21.68 17.33 -12.01
CA ALA A 356 21.95 17.07 -13.43
C ALA A 356 20.63 16.90 -14.19
N THR A 357 20.55 17.43 -15.41
CA THR A 357 19.35 17.31 -16.26
C THR A 357 19.30 15.96 -16.97
N THR A 358 20.46 15.42 -17.34
CA THR A 358 20.61 14.14 -18.01
C THR A 358 21.79 13.35 -17.45
N ALA A 359 21.75 12.03 -17.62
CA ALA A 359 22.83 11.11 -17.31
C ALA A 359 22.76 9.91 -18.27
N ALA A 360 23.86 9.18 -18.44
CA ALA A 360 23.91 7.99 -19.29
C ALA A 360 24.87 6.94 -18.74
N ALA A 361 24.61 5.68 -19.07
CA ALA A 361 25.40 4.52 -18.65
C ALA A 361 25.16 3.35 -19.60
N ASP A 362 26.20 2.52 -19.74
CA ASP A 362 26.10 1.23 -20.41
C ASP A 362 25.91 0.15 -19.34
N LEU A 363 24.86 -0.65 -19.52
CA LEU A 363 24.42 -1.66 -18.57
C LEU A 363 24.50 -3.05 -19.21
N ARG A 364 24.57 -4.07 -18.36
CA ARG A 364 24.41 -5.47 -18.75
C ARG A 364 23.34 -6.11 -17.87
N ILE A 365 22.35 -6.71 -18.52
CA ILE A 365 21.28 -7.43 -17.83
C ILE A 365 21.12 -8.86 -18.36
N ARG A 366 20.54 -9.75 -17.55
CA ARG A 366 20.04 -11.05 -17.99
C ARG A 366 18.82 -11.47 -17.17
N PHE A 367 17.91 -12.25 -17.74
CA PHE A 367 16.69 -12.70 -17.04
C PHE A 367 16.83 -14.09 -16.39
N ALA A 368 17.86 -14.83 -16.76
CA ALA A 368 18.20 -16.12 -16.17
C ALA A 368 19.72 -16.27 -16.16
N GLU A 369 20.25 -17.01 -15.19
CA GLU A 369 21.70 -17.25 -15.07
C GLU A 369 22.29 -17.89 -16.33
N SER A 370 21.51 -18.74 -17.01
CA SER A 370 21.89 -19.40 -18.27
C SER A 370 21.86 -18.47 -19.49
N ASN A 371 21.25 -17.30 -19.39
CA ASN A 371 21.14 -16.38 -20.52
C ASN A 371 22.42 -15.56 -20.67
N ILE A 372 22.75 -15.25 -21.93
CA ILE A 372 23.81 -14.29 -22.25
C ILE A 372 23.42 -12.89 -21.76
N TRP A 373 24.42 -12.14 -21.33
CA TRP A 373 24.25 -10.75 -20.92
C TRP A 373 23.84 -9.89 -22.12
N ILE A 374 22.75 -9.15 -21.96
CA ILE A 374 22.24 -8.18 -22.93
C ILE A 374 22.87 -6.83 -22.59
N PRO A 375 23.72 -6.25 -23.46
CA PRO A 375 24.19 -4.89 -23.28
C PRO A 375 23.05 -3.91 -23.56
N ILE A 376 22.96 -2.85 -22.76
CA ILE A 376 21.95 -1.81 -22.89
C ILE A 376 22.64 -0.46 -22.77
N HIS A 377 22.44 0.42 -23.75
CA HIS A 377 22.74 1.83 -23.56
C HIS A 377 21.52 2.50 -22.92
N ALA A 378 21.72 3.18 -21.81
CA ALA A 378 20.66 3.81 -21.05
C ALA A 378 20.89 5.32 -20.94
N GLU A 379 19.86 6.09 -21.27
CA GLU A 379 19.84 7.54 -21.16
C GLU A 379 18.72 7.98 -20.23
N TRP A 380 19.04 8.82 -19.25
CA TRP A 380 18.09 9.34 -18.29
C TRP A 380 17.91 10.84 -18.46
N THR A 381 16.67 11.29 -18.28
CA THR A 381 16.32 12.71 -18.21
C THR A 381 15.54 12.97 -16.94
N ALA A 382 16.03 13.86 -16.09
CA ALA A 382 15.35 14.25 -14.85
C ALA A 382 13.99 14.90 -15.16
N LEU A 383 12.98 14.55 -14.38
CA LEU A 383 11.67 15.19 -14.43
C LEU A 383 11.63 16.32 -13.39
N PRO A 384 11.63 17.59 -13.83
CA PRO A 384 11.64 18.73 -12.90
C PRO A 384 10.29 18.85 -12.17
N GLY A 385 10.32 19.44 -10.97
CA GLY A 385 9.12 19.86 -10.24
C GLY A 385 8.41 18.75 -9.45
N ALA A 386 8.88 17.51 -9.48
CA ALA A 386 8.36 16.46 -8.61
C ALA A 386 8.94 16.61 -7.19
N HIS A 387 8.08 16.61 -6.16
CA HIS A 387 8.51 16.62 -4.75
C HIS A 387 9.44 15.45 -4.41
N ARG A 388 9.25 14.31 -5.09
CA ARG A 388 10.16 13.16 -5.08
C ARG A 388 10.83 13.06 -6.45
N PRO A 389 12.17 13.23 -6.56
CA PRO A 389 12.86 13.26 -7.85
C PRO A 389 12.63 11.99 -8.68
N GLN A 390 12.16 12.16 -9.91
CA GLN A 390 11.95 11.09 -10.89
C GLN A 390 12.80 11.36 -12.13
N ALA A 391 13.00 10.33 -12.95
CA ALA A 391 13.51 10.48 -14.31
C ALA A 391 12.74 9.62 -15.30
N VAL A 392 12.78 10.01 -16.57
CA VAL A 392 12.49 9.11 -17.68
C VAL A 392 13.80 8.46 -18.10
N VAL A 393 13.77 7.14 -18.31
CA VAL A 393 14.90 6.38 -18.83
C VAL A 393 14.53 5.79 -20.19
N ILE A 394 15.42 5.94 -21.16
CA ILE A 394 15.37 5.29 -22.46
C ILE A 394 16.44 4.20 -22.45
N LEU A 395 16.04 2.98 -22.80
CA LEU A 395 16.89 1.79 -22.78
C LEU A 395 16.97 1.23 -24.20
N VAL A 396 18.16 1.28 -24.78
CA VAL A 396 18.44 0.79 -26.13
C VAL A 396 19.24 -0.50 -26.03
N PRO A 397 18.64 -1.67 -26.36
CA PRO A 397 19.38 -2.92 -26.34
C PRO A 397 20.41 -2.96 -27.47
N GLY A 398 21.65 -3.31 -27.13
CA GLY A 398 22.69 -3.62 -28.11
C GLY A 398 22.69 -5.09 -28.53
N GLU A 399 23.51 -5.44 -29.51
CA GLU A 399 23.71 -6.85 -29.88
C GLU A 399 24.37 -7.62 -28.72
N PRO A 400 23.82 -8.78 -28.30
CA PRO A 400 24.44 -9.61 -27.29
C PRO A 400 25.84 -10.03 -27.74
N ARG A 401 26.86 -9.75 -26.93
CA ARG A 401 28.23 -10.23 -27.18
C ARG A 401 28.39 -11.60 -26.50
N PRO A 402 28.88 -12.62 -27.23
CA PRO A 402 29.03 -13.98 -26.71
C PRO A 402 30.02 -14.09 -25.54
#